data_AF-A0A2A2QRN0-F1
#
_entry.id   AF-A0A2A2QRN0-F1
#
_cell.length_a   1.000
_cell.length_b   1.000
_cell.length_c   1.000
_cell.angle_alpha   90.00
_cell.angle_beta   90.00
_cell.angle_gamma   90.00
#
_symmetry.space_group_name_H-M   'P 1'
#
loop_
_entity.id
_entity.type
_entity.pdbx_description
1 polymer ?
#
loop_
_entity_poly.entity_id
_entity_poly.type
_entity_poly.pdbx_seq_one_letter_code
_entity_poly.pdbx_strand_id
1 'polypeptide(L)'
;MTVASIKRRVVSFLLIGGGATVVLSATLNLVSAWILLEPSDEVALGISRGEVWRWFGASLAAGLLMIGWGVRVGRRSLRAAAKS
;
A
#
# COMPACT_ATOMS: atom_id res chain seq x y z
N MET A 1 -27.66 -4.34 13.03
CA MET A 1 -26.19 -4.29 12.77
C MET A 1 -25.45 -4.10 14.08
N THR A 2 -24.54 -5.00 14.44
CA THR A 2 -23.75 -4.88 15.69
C THR A 2 -22.55 -3.94 15.50
N VAL A 3 -22.13 -3.25 16.56
CA VAL A 3 -20.96 -2.34 16.55
C VAL A 3 -19.70 -3.01 15.97
N ALA A 4 -19.55 -4.33 16.17
CA ALA A 4 -18.45 -5.12 15.65
C ALA A 4 -18.45 -5.25 14.11
N SER A 5 -19.61 -5.25 13.44
CA SER A 5 -19.67 -5.32 11.97
C SER A 5 -19.32 -3.98 11.32
N ILE A 6 -19.73 -2.87 11.95
CA ILE A 6 -19.37 -1.52 11.52
C ILE A 6 -17.86 -1.31 11.61
N LYS A 7 -17.25 -1.66 12.76
CA LYS A 7 -15.79 -1.56 12.95
C LYS A 7 -15.01 -2.34 11.89
N ARG A 8 -15.41 -3.56 11.55
CA ARG A 8 -14.75 -4.37 10.51
C ARG A 8 -14.86 -3.75 9.12
N ARG A 9 -16.00 -3.13 8.79
CA ARG A 9 -16.21 -2.46 7.50
C ARG A 9 -15.35 -1.21 7.36
N VAL A 10 -15.25 -0.41 8.42
CA VAL A 10 -14.37 0.77 8.47
C VAL A 10 -12.90 0.35 8.34
N VAL A 11 -12.46 -0.66 9.11
CA VAL A 11 -11.08 -1.18 9.01
C VAL A 11 -10.77 -1.69 7.60
N SER A 12 -11.69 -2.44 6.99
CA SER A 12 -11.55 -2.90 5.60
C SER A 12 -11.39 -1.75 4.63
N PHE A 13 -12.20 -0.70 4.77
CA PHE A 13 -12.15 0.48 3.92
C PHE A 13 -10.83 1.24 4.08
N LEU A 14 -10.40 1.49 5.32
CA LEU A 14 -9.15 2.19 5.62
C LEU A 14 -7.93 1.44 5.11
N LEU A 15 -7.91 0.10 5.22
CA LEU A 15 -6.80 -0.71 4.72
C LEU A 15 -6.72 -0.71 3.18
N ILE A 16 -7.87 -0.76 2.51
CA ILE A 16 -7.90 -0.70 1.03
C ILE A 16 -7.50 0.69 0.57
N GLY A 17 -8.11 1.74 1.13
CA GLY A 17 -7.81 3.12 0.76
C GLY A 17 -6.36 3.51 1.06
N GLY A 18 -5.91 3.29 2.29
CA GLY A 18 -4.54 3.56 2.70
C GLY A 18 -3.51 2.74 1.92
N GLY A 19 -3.79 1.45 1.69
CA GLY A 19 -2.93 0.61 0.86
C GLY A 19 -2.84 1.10 -0.58
N ALA A 20 -3.95 1.55 -1.18
CA ALA A 20 -3.95 2.13 -2.52
C ALA A 20 -3.14 3.44 -2.61
N THR A 21 -3.24 4.31 -1.61
CA THR A 21 -2.43 5.53 -1.54
C THR A 21 -0.94 5.21 -1.46
N VAL A 22 -0.56 4.23 -0.63
CA VAL A 22 0.84 3.78 -0.53
C VAL A 22 1.34 3.20 -1.85
N VAL A 23 0.54 2.35 -2.51
CA VAL A 23 0.88 1.78 -3.82
C VAL A 23 1.12 2.87 -4.86
N LEU A 24 0.21 3.83 -4.96
CA LEU A 24 0.34 4.95 -5.92
C LEU A 24 1.57 5.79 -5.62
N SER A 25 1.77 6.17 -4.36
CA SER A 25 2.94 6.95 -3.94
C SER A 25 4.25 6.22 -4.23
N ALA A 26 4.36 4.94 -3.87
CA ALA A 26 5.54 4.13 -4.12
C ALA A 26 5.82 3.99 -5.62
N THR A 27 4.78 3.77 -6.43
CA THR A 27 4.91 3.64 -7.88
C THR A 27 5.42 4.94 -8.51
N LEU A 28 4.83 6.07 -8.12
CA LEU A 28 5.28 7.38 -8.59
C LEU A 28 6.74 7.63 -8.24
N ASN A 29 7.15 7.34 -7.00
CA ASN A 29 8.53 7.53 -6.58
C ASN A 29 9.52 6.59 -7.31
N LEU A 30 9.13 5.34 -7.62
CA LEU A 30 9.96 4.43 -8.42
C LEU A 30 10.14 4.94 -9.85
N VAL A 31 9.06 5.43 -10.46
CA VAL A 31 9.12 6.02 -11.82
C VAL A 31 9.94 7.30 -11.82
N SER A 32 9.73 8.18 -10.83
CA SER A 32 10.54 9.38 -10.63
C SER A 32 12.01 9.04 -10.46
N ALA A 33 12.35 8.02 -9.67
CA ALA A 33 13.74 7.59 -9.49
C ALA A 33 14.35 7.05 -10.79
N TRP A 34 13.57 6.39 -11.63
CA TRP A 34 14.04 5.89 -12.91
C TRP A 34 14.31 7.01 -13.92
N ILE A 35 13.49 8.06 -13.92
CA ILE A 35 13.58 9.18 -14.86
C ILE A 35 14.57 10.24 -14.39
N LEU A 36 14.58 10.56 -13.10
CA LEU A 36 15.24 11.76 -12.56
C LEU A 36 16.59 11.50 -11.90
N LEU A 37 16.88 10.29 -11.38
CA LEU A 37 18.20 10.03 -10.82
C LEU A 37 19.17 9.64 -11.93
N GLU A 38 19.96 10.57 -12.43
CA GLU A 38 21.11 10.25 -13.28
C GLU A 38 22.30 9.75 -12.43
N PRO A 39 23.28 9.03 -13.03
CA PRO A 39 24.45 8.54 -12.29
C PRO A 39 25.25 9.65 -11.60
N SER A 40 25.21 10.88 -12.12
CA SER A 40 25.79 12.06 -11.49
C SER A 40 25.06 12.47 -10.20
N ASP A 41 23.75 12.27 -10.13
CA ASP A 41 22.94 12.59 -8.96
C ASP A 41 23.08 11.54 -7.86
N GLU A 42 23.35 10.27 -8.22
CA GLU A 42 23.63 9.22 -7.23
C GLU A 42 24.86 9.57 -6.37
N VAL A 43 25.88 10.17 -6.99
CA VAL A 43 27.11 10.61 -6.30
C VAL A 43 26.83 11.86 -5.44
N ALA A 44 26.00 12.78 -5.93
CA ALA A 44 25.67 14.02 -5.21
C ALA A 44 24.72 13.78 -4.02
N LEU A 45 23.76 12.88 -4.16
CA LEU A 45 22.76 12.54 -3.14
C LEU A 45 23.23 11.43 -2.20
N GLY A 46 24.30 10.71 -2.55
CA GLY A 46 24.81 9.57 -1.78
C GLY A 46 23.83 8.40 -1.72
N ILE A 47 22.84 8.37 -2.62
CA ILE A 47 21.78 7.37 -2.66
C ILE A 47 21.82 6.72 -4.03
N SER A 48 21.98 5.39 -4.06
CA SER A 48 21.92 4.63 -5.30
C SER A 48 20.47 4.40 -5.76
N ARG A 49 20.24 4.35 -7.06
CA ARG A 49 18.93 3.99 -7.63
C ARG A 49 18.47 2.62 -7.11
N GLY A 50 19.39 1.66 -6.92
CA GLY A 50 19.08 0.34 -6.35
C GLY A 50 18.52 0.39 -4.92
N GLU A 51 18.99 1.32 -4.11
CA GLU A 51 18.49 1.53 -2.75
C GLU A 51 17.08 2.12 -2.77
N VAL A 52 16.84 3.12 -3.62
CA VAL A 52 15.51 3.70 -3.86
C VAL A 52 14.52 2.63 -4.30
N TRP A 53 14.92 1.74 -5.21
CA TRP A 53 14.11 0.60 -5.64
C TRP A 53 13.77 -0.36 -4.50
N ARG A 54 14.69 -0.62 -3.57
CA ARG A 54 14.40 -1.44 -2.38
C ARG A 54 13.37 -0.79 -1.46
N TRP A 55 13.54 0.49 -1.13
CA TRP A 55 12.64 1.20 -0.21
C TRP A 55 11.22 1.32 -0.75
N PHE A 56 11.09 1.82 -1.98
CA PHE A 56 9.77 1.99 -2.59
C PHE A 56 9.19 0.67 -3.09
N GLY A 57 10.01 -0.31 -3.47
CA GLY A 57 9.55 -1.68 -3.75
C GLY A 57 8.96 -2.35 -2.52
N ALA A 58 9.61 -2.21 -1.35
CA ALA A 58 9.06 -2.69 -0.08
C ALA A 58 7.75 -1.97 0.28
N SER A 59 7.68 -0.66 0.04
CA SER A 59 6.47 0.14 0.27
C SER A 59 5.31 -0.29 -0.63
N LEU A 60 5.60 -0.57 -1.91
CA LEU A 60 4.64 -1.11 -2.87
C LEU A 60 4.09 -2.46 -2.41
N ALA A 61 4.97 -3.37 -1.99
CA ALA A 61 4.57 -4.68 -1.47
C ALA A 61 3.71 -4.53 -0.20
N ALA A 62 4.09 -3.65 0.72
CA ALA A 62 3.31 -3.35 1.92
C ALA A 62 1.90 -2.83 1.58
N GLY A 63 1.80 -1.89 0.64
CA GLY A 63 0.51 -1.35 0.20
C GLY A 63 -0.40 -2.43 -0.44
N LEU A 64 0.16 -3.32 -1.26
CA LEU A 64 -0.57 -4.46 -1.83
C LEU A 64 -1.06 -5.43 -0.75
N LEU A 65 -0.22 -5.71 0.26
CA LEU A 65 -0.61 -6.54 1.40
C LEU A 65 -1.73 -5.91 2.22
N MET A 66 -1.70 -4.59 2.45
CA MET A 66 -2.77 -3.86 3.12
C MET A 66 -4.09 -3.98 2.35
N ILE A 67 -4.07 -3.79 1.02
CA ILE A 67 -5.26 -3.99 0.18
C ILE A 67 -5.76 -5.42 0.30
N GLY A 68 -4.89 -6.41 0.13
CA GLY A 68 -5.25 -7.82 0.21
C GLY A 68 -5.85 -8.21 1.56
N TRP A 69 -5.29 -7.67 2.66
CA TRP A 69 -5.85 -7.86 3.99
C TRP A 69 -7.20 -7.16 4.15
N GLY A 70 -7.32 -5.92 3.68
CA GLY A 70 -8.57 -5.17 3.67
C GLY A 70 -9.69 -5.92 2.96
N VAL A 71 -9.43 -6.46 1.76
CA VAL A 71 -10.38 -7.31 1.01
C VAL A 71 -10.75 -8.57 1.81
N ARG A 72 -9.78 -9.24 2.44
CA ARG A 72 -10.04 -10.43 3.26
C ARG A 72 -10.93 -10.10 4.47
N VAL A 73 -10.70 -8.97 5.14
CA VAL A 73 -11.51 -8.50 6.28
C VAL A 73 -12.92 -8.15 5.82
N GLY A 74 -13.07 -7.42 4.72
CA GLY A 74 -14.37 -7.08 4.13
C GLY A 74 -15.20 -8.31 3.78
N ARG A 75 -14.60 -9.31 3.11
CA ARG A 75 -15.26 -10.59 2.78
C ARG A 75 -15.76 -11.34 4.02
N ARG A 76 -14.96 -11.36 5.10
CA ARG A 76 -15.38 -11.98 6.37
C ARG A 76 -16.56 -11.25 7.00
N SER A 77 -16.60 -9.93 6.90
CA SER A 77 -17.71 -9.12 7.39
C SER A 77 -19.02 -9.40 6.64
N LEU A 78 -18.95 -9.53 5.31
CA LEU A 78 -20.12 -9.86 4.48
C LEU A 78 -20.65 -11.26 4.79
N ARG A 79 -19.76 -12.26 4.94
CA ARG A 79 -20.15 -13.62 5.32
C ARG A 79 -20.78 -13.70 6.71
N ALA A 80 -20.32 -12.87 7.65
CA ALA A 80 -20.92 -12.81 8.98
C ALA A 80 -22.33 -12.19 8.95
N ALA A 81 -22.55 -11.17 8.10
CA ALA A 81 -23.86 -10.55 7.93
C ALA A 81 -24.88 -11.47 7.22
N ALA A 82 -24.43 -12.35 6.32
CA ALA A 82 -25.30 -13.31 5.63
C ALA A 82 -25.75 -14.50 6.51
N LYS A 83 -25.17 -14.67 7.71
CA LYS A 83 -25.48 -15.75 8.66
C LYS A 83 -26.33 -15.29 9.84
N SER A 84 -26.64 -14.00 9.96
CA SER A 84 -27.53 -13.43 10.99
C SER A 84 -28.87 -13.08 10.40
#